data_AF-I1R0I2-F1
#
_entry.id   AF-I1R0I2-F1
#
_cell.length_a   1.000
_cell.length_b   1.000
_cell.length_c   1.000
_cell.angle_alpha   90.00
_cell.angle_beta   90.00
_cell.angle_gamma   90.00
#
_symmetry.space_group_name_H-M   'P 1'
#
loop_
_entity.id
_entity.type
_entity.pdbx_description
1 polymer ?
#
loop_
_entity_poly.entity_id
_entity_poly.type
_entity_poly.pdbx_seq_one_letter_code
_entity_poly.pdbx_strand_id
1 'polypeptide(L)'
;MYYTAVEQIRLHKEFDNYLSSGELDHSMDEFISSKDEFVEDLIRDESTMAQFSDLNHALLKLSLERRADVLENQQQICIYSECLQRLLEDESLKGYIKRLMNDHKTEGFFDTNDDSINWDKKCFSDVVDEFSERVFSGHSLPKHYMIRGIIDCWLIFTRKGNSWQDTFEEVVVEACERWTENREKVLIL
;
A
#
# COMPACT_ATOMS: atom_id res chain seq x y z
N MET A 1 12.45 -37.79 -2.68
CA MET A 1 12.90 -36.39 -2.81
C MET A 1 12.10 -35.62 -3.85
N TYR A 2 12.09 -36.01 -5.13
CA TYR A 2 11.33 -35.28 -6.16
C TYR A 2 9.80 -35.26 -5.89
N TYR A 3 9.21 -36.42 -5.58
CA TYR A 3 7.78 -36.52 -5.26
C TYR A 3 7.37 -35.67 -4.05
N THR A 4 8.19 -35.67 -2.99
CA THR A 4 7.99 -34.84 -1.80
C THR A 4 8.03 -33.34 -2.12
N ALA A 5 8.97 -32.89 -2.96
CA ALA A 5 9.05 -31.48 -3.34
C ALA A 5 7.86 -31.03 -4.20
N VAL A 6 7.41 -31.86 -5.14
CA VAL A 6 6.21 -31.58 -5.95
C VAL A 6 4.98 -31.43 -5.07
N GLU A 7 4.83 -32.30 -4.07
CA GLU A 7 3.70 -32.25 -3.15
C GLU A 7 3.72 -31.00 -2.27
N GLN A 8 4.89 -30.60 -1.76
CA GLN A 8 5.04 -29.35 -0.99
C GLN A 8 4.70 -28.13 -1.85
N ILE A 9 5.07 -28.11 -3.13
CA ILE A 9 4.70 -27.03 -4.05
C ILE A 9 3.17 -26.98 -4.25
N ARG A 10 2.53 -28.14 -4.41
CA ARG A 10 1.08 -28.23 -4.56
C ARG A 10 0.36 -27.69 -3.32
N LEU A 11 0.73 -28.18 -2.14
CA LEU A 11 0.13 -27.77 -0.87
C LEU A 11 0.36 -26.28 -0.58
N HIS A 12 1.55 -25.76 -0.86
CA HIS A 12 1.85 -24.33 -0.69
C HIS A 12 0.94 -23.45 -1.56
N LYS A 13 0.75 -23.83 -2.83
CA LYS A 13 -0.18 -23.11 -3.74
C LYS A 13 -1.63 -23.20 -3.29
N GLU A 14 -2.06 -24.35 -2.79
CA GLU A 14 -3.42 -24.51 -2.27
C GLU A 14 -3.63 -23.68 -1.00
N PHE A 15 -2.62 -23.57 -0.16
CA PHE A 15 -2.65 -22.72 1.02
C PHE A 15 -2.66 -21.23 0.66
N ASP A 16 -1.83 -20.78 -0.30
CA ASP A 16 -1.86 -19.41 -0.81
C ASP A 16 -3.24 -19.04 -1.39
N ASN A 17 -3.89 -19.97 -2.10
CA ASN A 17 -5.25 -19.79 -2.60
C ASN A 17 -6.28 -19.71 -1.46
N TYR A 18 -6.13 -20.53 -0.42
CA TYR A 18 -6.97 -20.46 0.77
C TYR A 18 -6.80 -19.12 1.49
N LEU A 19 -5.58 -18.63 1.70
CA LEU A 19 -5.34 -17.30 2.28
C LEU A 19 -5.92 -16.18 1.42
N SER A 20 -5.83 -16.30 0.09
CA SER A 20 -6.39 -15.32 -0.86
C SER A 20 -7.93 -15.26 -0.82
N SER A 21 -8.61 -16.26 -0.27
CA SER A 21 -10.06 -16.21 -0.05
C SER A 21 -10.49 -15.25 1.06
N GLY A 22 -9.53 -14.86 1.93
CA GLY A 22 -9.75 -13.93 3.03
C GLY A 22 -10.23 -14.55 4.34
N GLU A 23 -10.43 -15.88 4.38
CA GLU A 23 -10.90 -16.59 5.58
C GLU A 23 -10.05 -16.32 6.83
N LEU A 24 -8.73 -16.15 6.66
CA LEU A 24 -7.79 -15.86 7.76
C LEU A 24 -7.38 -14.39 7.89
N ASP A 25 -7.95 -13.46 7.12
CA ASP A 25 -7.50 -12.06 7.13
C ASP A 25 -7.64 -11.40 8.50
N HIS A 26 -8.72 -11.72 9.21
CA HIS A 26 -9.00 -11.21 10.56
C HIS A 26 -7.96 -11.65 11.61
N SER A 27 -7.18 -12.69 11.33
CA SER A 27 -6.15 -13.23 12.21
C SER A 27 -4.74 -12.69 11.88
N MET A 28 -4.59 -11.88 10.83
CA MET A 28 -3.26 -11.44 10.39
C MET A 28 -2.58 -10.49 11.39
N ASP A 29 -3.35 -9.69 12.13
CA ASP A 29 -2.81 -8.84 13.20
C ASP A 29 -2.21 -9.67 14.35
N GLU A 30 -2.87 -10.79 14.69
CA GLU A 30 -2.37 -11.75 15.67
C GLU A 30 -1.11 -12.43 15.16
N PHE A 31 -1.13 -12.89 13.90
CA PHE A 31 0.04 -13.48 13.26
C PHE A 31 1.25 -12.53 13.26
N ILE A 32 1.07 -11.26 12.91
CA ILE A 32 2.15 -10.25 12.94
C ILE A 32 2.72 -10.12 14.37
N SER A 33 1.85 -10.22 15.38
CA SER A 33 2.21 -10.02 16.79
C SER A 33 2.97 -11.21 17.40
N SER A 34 2.60 -12.44 17.07
CA SER A 34 3.12 -13.65 17.75
C SER A 34 3.84 -14.66 16.82
N LYS A 35 3.78 -14.47 15.51
CA LYS A 35 4.47 -15.22 14.44
C LYS A 35 4.55 -16.73 14.67
N ASP A 36 5.63 -17.22 15.28
CA ASP A 36 5.89 -18.64 15.46
C ASP A 36 4.84 -19.32 16.36
N GLU A 37 4.37 -18.63 17.40
CA GLU A 37 3.31 -19.14 18.28
C GLU A 37 1.98 -19.29 17.52
N PHE A 38 1.62 -18.29 16.69
CA PHE A 38 0.45 -18.38 15.82
C PHE A 38 0.53 -19.57 14.87
N VAL A 39 1.70 -19.81 14.26
CA VAL A 39 1.90 -20.95 13.36
C VAL A 39 1.71 -22.28 14.09
N GLU A 40 2.27 -22.41 15.30
CA GLU A 40 2.11 -23.61 16.12
C GLU A 40 0.65 -23.86 16.49
N ASP A 41 -0.09 -22.81 16.87
CA ASP A 41 -1.51 -22.93 17.23
C ASP A 41 -2.39 -23.21 16.01
N LEU A 42 -2.09 -22.60 14.86
CA LEU A 42 -2.79 -22.87 13.61
C LEU A 42 -2.60 -24.35 13.20
N ILE A 43 -1.38 -24.89 13.29
CA ILE A 43 -1.10 -26.30 12.98
C ILE A 43 -1.89 -27.25 13.89
N ARG A 44 -2.16 -26.85 15.13
CA ARG A 44 -2.95 -27.64 16.09
C ARG A 44 -4.45 -27.55 15.83
N ASP A 45 -4.92 -26.55 15.09
CA ASP A 45 -6.30 -26.47 14.63
C ASP A 45 -6.56 -27.44 13.48
N GLU A 46 -6.95 -28.67 13.84
CA GLU A 46 -7.27 -29.72 12.87
C GLU A 46 -8.40 -29.31 11.92
N SER A 47 -9.29 -28.38 12.29
CA SER A 47 -10.40 -27.97 11.42
C SER A 47 -9.94 -27.12 10.25
N THR A 48 -9.04 -26.17 10.51
CA THR A 48 -8.45 -25.29 9.48
C THR A 48 -7.32 -25.98 8.73
N MET A 49 -6.51 -26.77 9.43
CA MET A 49 -5.27 -27.34 8.88
C MET A 49 -5.36 -28.78 8.38
N ALA A 50 -6.53 -29.44 8.46
CA ALA A 50 -6.69 -30.84 8.02
C ALA A 50 -6.12 -31.11 6.62
N GLN A 51 -6.36 -30.20 5.67
CA GLN A 51 -5.93 -30.34 4.27
C GLN A 51 -4.49 -29.89 4.01
N PHE A 52 -3.84 -29.26 4.99
CA PHE A 52 -2.49 -28.68 4.90
C PHE A 52 -1.53 -29.28 5.94
N SER A 53 -1.92 -30.35 6.63
CA SER A 53 -1.17 -30.93 7.76
C SER A 53 0.25 -31.38 7.40
N ASP A 54 0.47 -31.80 6.15
CA ASP A 54 1.78 -32.19 5.63
C ASP A 54 2.60 -31.02 5.08
N LEU A 55 2.06 -29.79 5.04
CA LEU A 55 2.78 -28.62 4.52
C LEU A 55 3.93 -28.23 5.47
N ASN A 56 5.10 -27.99 4.89
CA ASN A 56 6.27 -27.56 5.63
C ASN A 56 5.98 -26.24 6.37
N HIS A 57 6.28 -26.20 7.67
CA HIS A 57 5.95 -25.04 8.52
C HIS A 57 6.61 -23.75 8.03
N ALA A 58 7.80 -23.82 7.42
CA ALA A 58 8.46 -22.64 6.86
C ALA A 58 7.74 -22.10 5.62
N LEU A 59 7.14 -22.97 4.80
CA LEU A 59 6.31 -22.55 3.67
C LEU A 59 4.99 -21.94 4.15
N LEU A 60 4.36 -22.57 5.15
CA LEU A 60 3.16 -22.03 5.79
C LEU A 60 3.41 -20.63 6.37
N LYS A 61 4.49 -20.45 7.14
CA LYS A 61 4.87 -19.14 7.67
C LYS A 61 5.10 -18.13 6.55
N LEU A 62 5.80 -18.53 5.48
CA LEU A 62 6.06 -17.66 4.34
C LEU A 62 4.76 -17.18 3.65
N SER A 63 3.77 -18.08 3.48
CA SER A 63 2.45 -17.73 2.95
C SER A 63 1.72 -16.72 3.83
N LEU A 64 1.74 -16.91 5.16
CA LEU A 64 1.15 -15.99 6.12
C LEU A 64 1.84 -14.61 6.11
N GLU A 65 3.18 -14.58 6.09
CA GLU A 65 3.95 -13.32 5.97
C GLU A 65 3.59 -12.58 4.69
N ARG A 66 3.50 -13.28 3.57
CA ARG A 66 3.07 -12.68 2.30
C ARG A 66 1.65 -12.15 2.36
N ARG A 67 0.71 -12.87 2.98
CA ARG A 67 -0.68 -12.42 3.09
C ARG A 67 -0.80 -11.18 3.97
N ALA A 68 -0.11 -11.17 5.12
CA ALA A 68 -0.03 -10.01 6.00
C ALA A 68 0.51 -8.78 5.27
N ASP A 69 1.60 -8.93 4.51
CA ASP A 69 2.16 -7.84 3.69
C ASP A 69 1.14 -7.34 2.65
N VAL A 70 0.38 -8.22 2.01
CA VAL A 70 -0.67 -7.80 1.05
C VAL A 70 -1.75 -6.98 1.74
N LEU A 71 -2.25 -7.43 2.90
CA LEU A 71 -3.29 -6.70 3.64
C LEU A 71 -2.78 -5.34 4.14
N GLU A 72 -1.57 -5.27 4.67
CA GLU A 72 -0.96 -4.00 5.09
C GLU A 72 -0.89 -3.03 3.91
N ASN A 73 -0.41 -3.49 2.75
CA ASN A 73 -0.34 -2.66 1.55
C ASN A 73 -1.73 -2.20 1.08
N GLN A 74 -2.74 -3.08 1.08
CA GLN A 74 -4.11 -2.71 0.74
C GLN A 74 -4.65 -1.64 1.68
N GLN A 75 -4.41 -1.79 2.98
CA GLN A 75 -4.79 -0.79 3.97
C GLN A 75 -4.10 0.56 3.72
N GLN A 76 -2.79 0.56 3.42
CA GLN A 76 -2.05 1.77 3.08
C GLN A 76 -2.60 2.47 1.83
N ILE A 77 -2.98 1.72 0.78
CA ILE A 77 -3.62 2.25 -0.43
C ILE A 77 -4.97 2.90 -0.10
N CYS A 78 -5.80 2.25 0.72
CA CYS A 78 -7.08 2.80 1.15
C CYS A 78 -6.90 4.10 1.94
N ILE A 79 -6.01 4.11 2.94
CA ILE A 79 -5.68 5.30 3.73
C ILE A 79 -5.21 6.43 2.81
N TYR A 80 -4.32 6.12 1.86
CA TYR A 80 -3.82 7.10 0.89
C TYR A 80 -4.96 7.78 0.12
N SER A 81 -5.85 6.98 -0.49
CA SER A 81 -6.97 7.49 -1.27
C SER A 81 -7.94 8.31 -0.41
N GLU A 82 -8.32 7.80 0.76
CA GLU A 82 -9.23 8.48 1.68
C GLU A 82 -8.67 9.82 2.17
N CYS A 83 -7.40 9.87 2.54
CA CYS A 83 -6.75 11.10 3.00
C CYS A 83 -6.71 12.17 1.89
N LEU A 84 -6.41 11.76 0.65
CA LEU A 84 -6.45 12.69 -0.48
C LEU A 84 -7.86 13.17 -0.78
N GLN A 85 -8.86 12.28 -0.72
CA GLN A 85 -10.26 12.67 -0.88
C GLN A 85 -10.67 13.70 0.18
N ARG A 86 -10.38 13.43 1.48
CA ARG A 86 -10.68 14.38 2.58
C ARG A 86 -10.00 15.73 2.37
N LEU A 87 -8.74 15.73 1.95
CA LEU A 87 -8.02 16.96 1.56
C LEU A 87 -8.75 17.70 0.44
N LEU A 88 -9.26 16.99 -0.55
CA LEU A 88 -9.99 17.56 -1.70
C LEU A 88 -11.46 17.86 -1.38
N GLU A 89 -11.94 17.61 -0.18
CA GLU A 89 -13.24 18.07 0.30
C GLU A 89 -13.10 19.32 1.18
N ASP A 90 -11.96 19.49 1.85
CA ASP A 90 -11.67 20.63 2.72
C ASP A 90 -11.05 21.82 1.97
N GLU A 91 -11.80 22.91 1.82
CA GLU A 91 -11.33 24.13 1.13
C GLU A 91 -10.13 24.83 1.80
N SER A 92 -10.01 24.74 3.13
CA SER A 92 -8.88 25.30 3.87
C SER A 92 -7.60 24.53 3.56
N LEU A 93 -7.67 23.19 3.62
CA LEU A 93 -6.55 22.31 3.27
C LEU A 93 -6.16 22.47 1.80
N LYS A 94 -7.12 22.50 0.87
CA LYS A 94 -6.84 22.80 -0.54
C LYS A 94 -6.08 24.11 -0.71
N GLY A 95 -6.55 25.17 -0.05
CA GLY A 95 -5.93 26.50 -0.13
C GLY A 95 -4.51 26.51 0.42
N TYR A 96 -4.26 25.78 1.50
CA TYR A 96 -2.92 25.59 2.05
C TYR A 96 -2.01 24.81 1.08
N ILE A 97 -2.44 23.66 0.60
CA ILE A 97 -1.63 22.83 -0.31
C ILE A 97 -1.33 23.54 -1.62
N LYS A 98 -2.29 24.28 -2.20
CA LYS A 98 -2.03 25.09 -3.39
C LYS A 98 -0.95 26.14 -3.16
N ARG A 99 -0.90 26.76 -1.97
CA ARG A 99 0.19 27.70 -1.61
C ARG A 99 1.52 26.97 -1.47
N LEU A 100 1.54 25.88 -0.70
CA LEU A 100 2.73 25.04 -0.52
C LEU A 100 3.33 24.62 -1.87
N MET A 101 2.49 24.17 -2.80
CA MET A 101 2.91 23.78 -4.14
C MET A 101 3.42 24.95 -4.97
N ASN A 102 2.77 26.12 -4.93
CA ASN A 102 3.23 27.28 -5.69
C ASN A 102 4.59 27.79 -5.20
N ASP A 103 4.80 27.82 -3.88
CA ASP A 103 6.06 28.26 -3.27
C ASP A 103 7.23 27.35 -3.68
N HIS A 104 6.96 26.05 -3.84
CA HIS A 104 7.99 25.07 -4.21
C HIS A 104 8.10 24.81 -5.72
N LYS A 105 7.08 25.19 -6.49
CA LYS A 105 7.19 25.28 -7.95
C LYS A 105 8.27 26.27 -8.36
N THR A 106 8.34 27.43 -7.69
CA THR A 106 9.41 28.41 -7.97
C THR A 106 10.81 27.91 -7.63
N GLU A 107 10.93 26.88 -6.80
CA GLU A 107 12.18 26.21 -6.45
C GLU A 107 12.56 25.05 -7.39
N GLY A 108 11.71 24.75 -8.39
CA GLY A 108 11.91 23.70 -9.39
C GLY A 108 11.41 22.32 -8.97
N PHE A 109 10.69 22.17 -7.85
CA PHE A 109 10.30 20.86 -7.30
C PHE A 109 9.55 19.94 -8.30
N PHE A 110 8.76 20.53 -9.19
CA PHE A 110 7.94 19.80 -10.17
C PHE A 110 8.62 19.66 -11.55
N ASP A 111 9.81 20.22 -11.74
CA ASP A 111 10.52 20.22 -13.03
C ASP A 111 11.36 18.94 -13.20
N THR A 112 10.73 17.78 -13.11
CA THR A 112 11.39 16.46 -13.04
C THR A 112 12.27 16.09 -14.25
N ASN A 113 12.20 16.85 -15.35
CA ASN A 113 13.03 16.67 -16.54
C ASN A 113 14.30 17.54 -16.54
N ASP A 114 14.49 18.37 -15.52
CA ASP A 114 15.69 19.20 -15.39
C ASP A 114 16.74 18.47 -14.55
N ASP A 115 17.74 17.92 -15.24
CA ASP A 115 18.87 17.20 -14.65
C ASP A 115 19.76 18.11 -13.76
N SER A 116 19.56 19.43 -13.78
CA SER A 116 20.30 20.38 -12.96
C SER A 116 19.72 20.60 -11.56
N ILE A 117 18.56 20.01 -11.25
CA ILE A 117 17.92 20.14 -9.94
C ILE A 117 18.75 19.43 -8.87
N ASN A 118 19.09 20.19 -7.83
CA ASN A 118 19.62 19.62 -6.60
C ASN A 118 18.48 19.05 -5.74
N TRP A 119 18.25 17.74 -5.83
CA TRP A 119 17.23 17.06 -5.04
C TRP A 119 17.52 16.99 -3.54
N ASP A 120 18.76 17.25 -3.11
CA ASP A 120 19.16 17.27 -1.71
C ASP A 120 18.85 18.61 -1.01
N LYS A 121 18.16 19.54 -1.69
CA LYS A 121 17.69 20.77 -1.08
C LYS A 121 16.75 20.47 0.08
N LYS A 122 17.03 21.07 1.24
CA LYS A 122 16.20 20.95 2.44
C LYS A 122 14.73 21.35 2.20
N CYS A 123 14.47 22.36 1.37
CA CYS A 123 13.09 22.75 1.07
C CYS A 123 12.26 21.62 0.45
N PHE A 124 12.88 20.67 -0.26
CA PHE A 124 12.16 19.53 -0.83
C PHE A 124 11.78 18.49 0.22
N SER A 125 12.64 18.25 1.23
CA SER A 125 12.25 17.42 2.37
C SER A 125 11.18 18.11 3.22
N ASP A 126 11.30 19.42 3.42
CA ASP A 126 10.35 20.20 4.22
C ASP A 126 8.93 20.13 3.60
N VAL A 127 8.78 20.17 2.26
CA VAL A 127 7.49 19.95 1.59
C VAL A 127 6.89 18.60 1.89
N VAL A 128 7.71 17.54 1.82
CA VAL A 128 7.24 16.17 2.03
C VAL A 128 6.77 15.99 3.47
N ASP A 129 7.51 16.54 4.42
CA ASP A 129 7.21 16.45 5.84
C ASP A 129 5.95 17.29 6.18
N GLU A 130 5.87 18.54 5.71
CA GLU A 130 4.69 19.40 5.88
C GLU A 130 3.44 18.79 5.26
N PHE A 131 3.55 18.22 4.05
CA PHE A 131 2.44 17.51 3.41
C PHE A 131 2.01 16.30 4.26
N SER A 132 2.97 15.50 4.72
CA SER A 132 2.71 14.33 5.57
C SER A 132 1.95 14.70 6.84
N GLU A 133 2.41 15.71 7.57
CA GLU A 133 1.81 16.15 8.83
C GLU A 133 0.40 16.69 8.64
N ARG A 134 0.08 17.26 7.48
CA ARG A 134 -1.22 17.88 7.22
C ARG A 134 -2.25 16.94 6.64
N VAL A 135 -1.81 16.01 5.78
CA VAL A 135 -2.70 15.18 4.97
C VAL A 135 -2.84 13.77 5.55
N PHE A 136 -1.75 13.23 6.09
CA PHE A 136 -1.68 11.86 6.59
C PHE A 136 -1.47 11.81 8.11
N SER A 137 -1.85 12.88 8.82
CA SER A 137 -1.75 12.93 10.29
C SER A 137 -2.42 11.73 10.93
N GLY A 138 -1.70 11.02 11.80
CA GLY A 138 -2.20 9.84 12.51
C GLY A 138 -2.08 8.54 11.73
N HIS A 139 -1.55 8.56 10.51
CA HIS A 139 -1.27 7.38 9.71
C HIS A 139 0.23 7.20 9.49
N SER A 140 0.72 5.96 9.56
CA SER A 140 2.11 5.63 9.25
C SER A 140 2.21 5.14 7.81
N LEU A 141 2.14 6.07 6.85
CA LEU A 141 2.38 5.73 5.45
C LEU A 141 3.86 5.82 5.11
N PRO A 142 4.39 4.92 4.26
CA PRO A 142 5.72 5.07 3.70
C PRO A 142 5.90 6.37 2.91
N LYS A 143 7.11 6.96 2.96
CA LYS A 143 7.45 8.25 2.32
C LYS A 143 7.07 8.37 0.84
N HIS A 144 7.05 7.26 0.10
CA HIS A 144 6.68 7.27 -1.31
C HIS A 144 5.23 7.69 -1.55
N TYR A 145 4.31 7.43 -0.61
CA TYR A 145 2.92 7.92 -0.68
C TYR A 145 2.82 9.43 -0.53
N MET A 146 3.68 10.06 0.28
CA MET A 146 3.71 11.52 0.41
C MET A 146 4.14 12.17 -0.89
N ILE A 147 5.25 11.69 -1.47
CA ILE A 147 5.74 12.18 -2.77
C ILE A 147 4.68 11.99 -3.84
N ARG A 148 4.06 10.80 -3.90
CA ARG A 148 3.00 10.50 -4.85
C ARG A 148 1.78 11.40 -4.65
N GLY A 149 1.35 11.62 -3.41
CA GLY A 149 0.22 12.49 -3.07
C GLY A 149 0.44 13.94 -3.47
N ILE A 150 1.66 14.45 -3.33
CA ILE A 150 2.04 15.79 -3.82
C ILE A 150 1.90 15.86 -5.35
N ILE A 151 2.38 14.85 -6.08
CA ILE A 151 2.28 14.79 -7.55
C ILE A 151 0.82 14.69 -7.99
N ASP A 152 0.02 13.82 -7.37
CA ASP A 152 -1.37 13.60 -7.73
C ASP A 152 -2.21 14.85 -7.44
N CYS A 153 -2.00 15.51 -6.28
CA CYS A 153 -2.63 16.79 -5.99
C CYS A 153 -2.23 17.88 -7.00
N TRP A 154 -0.96 17.92 -7.41
CA TRP A 154 -0.49 18.89 -8.41
C TRP A 154 -1.21 18.69 -9.75
N LEU A 155 -1.35 17.44 -10.21
CA LEU A 155 -2.09 17.09 -11.42
C LEU A 155 -3.57 17.50 -11.29
N ILE A 156 -4.21 17.17 -10.17
CA ILE A 156 -5.62 17.50 -9.91
C ILE A 156 -5.85 19.02 -9.93
N PHE A 157 -4.98 19.81 -9.30
CA PHE A 157 -5.15 21.26 -9.24
C PHE A 157 -4.80 21.99 -10.53
N THR A 158 -3.98 21.40 -11.40
CA THR A 158 -3.53 22.04 -12.64
C THR A 158 -4.31 21.62 -13.88
N ARG A 159 -5.07 20.51 -13.81
CA ARG A 159 -5.89 20.03 -14.92
C ARG A 159 -7.01 21.00 -15.25
N LYS A 160 -7.11 21.39 -16.52
CA LYS A 160 -8.15 22.30 -17.01
C LYS A 160 -9.34 21.53 -17.55
N GLY A 161 -10.54 22.03 -17.30
CA GLY A 161 -11.77 21.58 -17.95
C GLY A 161 -12.55 20.47 -17.24
N ASN A 162 -11.97 19.85 -16.20
CA ASN A 162 -12.62 18.81 -15.40
C ASN A 162 -12.87 19.30 -13.98
N SER A 163 -13.83 18.69 -13.29
CA SER A 163 -13.94 18.86 -11.84
C SER A 163 -12.75 18.18 -11.14
N TRP A 164 -12.49 18.56 -9.89
CA TRP A 164 -11.45 17.87 -9.12
C TRP A 164 -11.86 16.41 -8.87
N GLN A 165 -13.16 16.11 -8.76
CA GLN A 165 -13.70 14.76 -8.58
C GLN A 165 -13.37 13.87 -9.77
N ASP A 166 -13.67 14.33 -11.00
CA ASP A 166 -13.37 13.54 -12.20
C ASP A 166 -11.86 13.30 -12.34
N THR A 167 -11.06 14.30 -11.99
CA THR A 167 -9.60 14.16 -12.06
C THR A 167 -9.04 13.27 -10.95
N PHE A 168 -9.65 13.29 -9.77
CA PHE A 168 -9.29 12.41 -8.66
C PHE A 168 -9.57 10.95 -8.99
N GLU A 169 -10.71 10.66 -9.61
CA GLU A 169 -11.06 9.32 -10.08
C GLU A 169 -9.98 8.78 -11.02
N GLU A 170 -9.64 9.53 -12.07
CA GLU A 170 -8.66 9.11 -13.07
C GLU A 170 -7.22 8.98 -12.52
N VAL A 171 -6.80 9.88 -11.61
CA VAL A 171 -5.39 9.97 -11.18
C VAL A 171 -5.10 9.14 -9.94
N VAL A 172 -6.05 9.08 -9.00
CA VAL A 172 -5.88 8.44 -7.69
C VAL A 172 -6.61 7.10 -7.65
N VAL A 173 -7.91 7.06 -7.96
CA VAL A 173 -8.71 5.83 -7.82
C VAL A 173 -8.22 4.75 -8.79
N GLU A 174 -8.12 5.06 -10.09
CA GLU A 174 -7.60 4.11 -11.08
C GLU A 174 -6.14 3.68 -10.81
N ALA A 175 -5.34 4.53 -10.17
CA ALA A 175 -3.99 4.16 -9.74
C ALA A 175 -4.02 3.16 -8.58
N CYS A 176 -4.86 3.43 -7.57
CA CYS A 176 -5.06 2.55 -6.42
C CYS A 176 -5.57 1.17 -6.85
N GLU A 177 -6.57 1.11 -7.75
CA GLU A 177 -7.09 -0.15 -8.30
C GLU A 177 -5.99 -0.97 -8.97
N ARG A 178 -5.17 -0.33 -9.83
CA ARG A 178 -4.03 -1.01 -10.47
C ARG A 178 -2.98 -1.48 -9.47
N TRP A 179 -2.73 -0.75 -8.39
CA TRP A 179 -1.80 -1.16 -7.35
C TRP A 179 -2.32 -2.39 -6.61
N THR A 180 -3.61 -2.42 -6.27
CA THR A 180 -4.27 -3.57 -5.64
C THR A 180 -4.21 -4.79 -6.54
N GLU A 181 -4.64 -4.68 -7.80
CA GLU A 181 -4.66 -5.81 -8.75
C GLU A 181 -3.28 -6.41 -9.01
N ASN A 182 -2.26 -5.57 -9.15
CA ASN A 182 -0.90 -6.04 -9.42
C ASN A 182 -0.32 -6.83 -8.25
N ARG A 183 -0.81 -6.60 -7.02
CA ARG A 183 -0.33 -7.28 -5.81
C ARG A 183 -1.03 -8.61 -5.56
N GLU A 184 -2.33 -8.70 -5.85
CA GLU A 184 -3.03 -9.98 -5.80
C GLU A 184 -2.45 -10.99 -6.82
N LYS A 185 -1.98 -10.52 -7.97
CA LYS A 185 -1.30 -11.37 -8.97
C LYS A 185 0.06 -11.92 -8.50
N VAL A 186 0.72 -11.29 -7.53
CA VAL A 186 2.01 -11.77 -6.98
C VAL A 186 1.84 -12.98 -6.07
N LEU A 187 0.63 -13.19 -5.50
CA LEU A 187 0.32 -14.34 -4.65
C LEU A 187 0.03 -15.64 -5.43
N ILE A 188 -0.20 -15.57 -6.75
CA ILE A 188 -0.67 -16.71 -7.57
C ILE A 188 0.48 -17.42 -8.34
N LEU A 189 1.73 -16.92 -8.25
CA LEU A 189 2.89 -17.46 -8.97
C LEU A 189 3.74 -18.41 -8.10
#